data_AF-A0A447JN49-F1
#
_entry.id   AF-A0A447JN49-F1
#
_cell.length_a   1.000
_cell.length_b   1.000
_cell.length_c   1.000
_cell.angle_alpha   90.00
_cell.angle_beta   90.00
_cell.angle_gamma   90.00
#
_symmetry.space_group_name_H-M   'P 1'
#
loop_
_entity.id
_entity.type
_entity.pdbx_description
1 polymer ?
#
loop_
_entity_poly.entity_id
_entity_poly.type
_entity_poly.pdbx_seq_one_letter_code
_entity_poly.pdbx_strand_id
1 'polypeptide(L)'
;MPSGILENEAIDIWNVTNGKRFSTYAIAAERGSRIISVNGAAAHCAEVGDIVIIASFVTMSDEEARTWRPKVAYFEGDNEMKRTAKAIPVQVA
;
A
#
# COMPACT_ATOMS: atom_id res chain seq x y z
N MET A 1 -6.38 -7.98 -3.47
CA MET A 1 -5.64 -7.77 -2.20
C MET A 1 -6.58 -7.27 -1.10
N PRO A 2 -6.31 -7.47 0.20
CA PRO A 2 -7.16 -6.96 1.29
C PRO A 2 -7.27 -5.42 1.35
N SER A 3 -6.29 -4.71 0.77
CA SER A 3 -6.31 -3.26 0.52
C SER A 3 -7.26 -2.83 -0.61
N GLY A 4 -7.84 -3.76 -1.38
CA GLY A 4 -8.66 -3.45 -2.54
C GLY A 4 -7.90 -3.08 -3.82
N ILE A 5 -6.56 -3.03 -3.77
CA ILE A 5 -5.71 -2.80 -4.95
C ILE A 5 -5.87 -3.96 -5.95
N LEU A 6 -5.99 -3.59 -7.23
CA LEU A 6 -6.14 -4.46 -8.39
C LEU A 6 -4.79 -4.66 -9.11
N GLU A 7 -4.71 -5.75 -9.89
CA GLU A 7 -3.61 -5.94 -10.83
C GLU A 7 -3.63 -4.84 -11.90
N ASN A 8 -2.46 -4.34 -12.28
CA ASN A 8 -2.24 -3.23 -13.21
C ASN A 8 -2.74 -1.86 -12.72
N GLU A 9 -3.20 -1.73 -11.47
CA GLU A 9 -3.57 -0.45 -10.88
C GLU A 9 -2.33 0.39 -10.55
N ALA A 10 -2.44 1.71 -10.77
CA ALA A 10 -1.41 2.65 -10.35
C ALA A 10 -1.31 2.68 -8.81
N ILE A 11 -0.07 2.64 -8.31
CA ILE A 11 0.24 2.67 -6.89
C ILE A 11 1.37 3.65 -6.60
N ASP A 12 1.28 4.28 -5.44
CA ASP A 12 2.37 5.04 -4.84
C ASP A 12 3.03 4.21 -3.74
N ILE A 13 4.35 4.25 -3.70
CA ILE A 13 5.16 3.59 -2.68
C ILE A 13 5.94 4.65 -1.91
N TRP A 14 5.78 4.66 -0.59
CA TRP A 14 6.51 5.53 0.33
C TRP A 14 7.38 4.68 1.24
N ASN A 15 8.68 4.81 1.07
CA ASN A 15 9.66 4.03 1.81
C ASN A 15 9.97 4.74 3.14
N VAL A 16 9.60 4.09 4.25
CA VAL A 16 9.79 4.60 5.61
C VAL A 16 11.25 4.48 6.04
N THR A 17 11.96 3.46 5.56
CA THR A 17 13.37 3.24 5.91
C THR A 17 14.27 4.33 5.34
N ASN A 18 14.07 4.71 4.06
CA ASN A 18 15.00 5.60 3.34
C ASN A 18 14.38 6.93 2.86
N GLY A 19 13.07 7.13 3.06
CA GLY A 19 12.37 8.37 2.72
C GLY A 19 12.01 8.56 1.23
N LYS A 20 12.41 7.64 0.34
CA LYS A 20 12.08 7.74 -1.10
C LYS A 20 10.58 7.58 -1.34
N ARG A 21 10.09 8.28 -2.35
CA ARG A 21 8.69 8.28 -2.77
C ARG A 21 8.66 8.13 -4.28
N PHE A 22 7.89 7.17 -4.78
CA PHE A 22 7.78 6.91 -6.21
C PHE A 22 6.44 6.28 -6.56
N SER A 23 6.07 6.39 -7.84
CA SER A 23 4.83 5.85 -8.39
C SER A 23 5.14 4.75 -9.40
N THR A 24 4.34 3.70 -9.41
CA THR A 24 4.43 2.56 -10.34
C THR A 24 3.06 1.87 -10.47
N TYR A 25 3.01 0.62 -10.90
CA TYR A 25 1.77 -0.18 -10.96
C TYR A 25 1.95 -1.54 -10.27
N ALA A 26 0.84 -2.12 -9.82
CA ALA A 26 0.82 -3.39 -9.11
C ALA A 26 0.87 -4.60 -10.08
N ILE A 27 1.71 -5.58 -9.78
CA ILE A 27 1.76 -6.89 -10.44
C ILE A 27 1.37 -7.96 -9.42
N ALA A 28 0.53 -8.92 -9.81
CA ALA A 28 0.11 -9.99 -8.92
C ALA A 28 1.28 -10.96 -8.62
N ALA A 29 1.47 -11.27 -7.34
CA ALA A 29 2.32 -12.36 -6.89
C ALA A 29 1.46 -13.57 -6.45
N GLU A 30 2.08 -14.73 -6.31
CA GLU A 30 1.41 -15.94 -5.86
C GLU A 30 0.69 -15.73 -4.52
N ARG A 31 -0.57 -16.19 -4.44
CA ARG A 31 -1.39 -16.00 -3.24
C ARG A 31 -0.79 -16.76 -2.05
N GLY A 32 -0.58 -16.06 -0.95
CA GLY A 32 -0.03 -16.64 0.29
C GLY A 32 1.49 -16.58 0.38
N SER A 33 2.19 -16.21 -0.69
CA SER A 33 3.66 -16.07 -0.73
C SER A 33 4.23 -14.96 0.16
N ARG A 34 3.40 -13.96 0.51
CA ARG A 34 3.79 -12.74 1.24
C ARG A 34 4.82 -11.85 0.53
N ILE A 35 5.02 -12.06 -0.77
CA ILE A 35 5.98 -11.32 -1.57
C ILE A 35 5.59 -9.84 -1.69
N ILE A 36 6.55 -8.97 -1.40
CA ILE A 36 6.60 -7.57 -1.85
C ILE A 36 7.90 -7.43 -2.66
N SER A 37 7.79 -7.37 -3.98
CA SER A 37 8.95 -7.31 -4.88
C SER A 37 8.97 -6.00 -5.64
N VAL A 38 9.99 -5.18 -5.38
CA VAL A 38 10.21 -3.91 -6.08
C VAL A 38 11.13 -4.17 -7.27
N ASN A 39 10.58 -4.19 -8.47
CA ASN A 39 11.26 -4.69 -9.67
C ASN A 39 11.72 -3.56 -10.62
N GLY A 40 12.69 -3.87 -11.48
CA GLY A 40 13.16 -2.97 -12.52
C GLY A 40 13.77 -1.68 -11.97
N ALA A 41 13.51 -0.55 -12.62
CA ALA A 41 14.06 0.75 -12.19
C ALA A 41 13.64 1.14 -10.76
N ALA A 42 12.49 0.65 -10.28
CA ALA A 42 12.03 0.90 -8.92
C ALA A 42 12.94 0.25 -7.85
N ALA A 43 13.73 -0.77 -8.20
CA ALA A 43 14.68 -1.40 -7.28
C ALA A 43 15.77 -0.42 -6.81
N HIS A 44 16.04 0.67 -7.54
CA HIS A 44 16.91 1.74 -7.05
C HIS A 44 16.27 2.55 -5.89
N CYS A 45 14.98 2.35 -5.62
CA CYS A 45 14.22 3.09 -4.62
C CYS A 45 13.95 2.32 -3.32
N ALA A 46 14.22 1.01 -3.29
CA ALA A 46 14.01 0.17 -2.10
C ALA A 46 14.95 -1.04 -2.10
N GLU A 47 15.39 -1.43 -0.91
CA GLU A 47 16.18 -2.64 -0.70
C GLU A 47 15.37 -3.72 0.04
N VAL A 48 15.86 -4.96 0.01
CA VAL A 48 15.25 -6.06 0.79
C VAL A 48 15.30 -5.71 2.28
N GLY A 49 14.14 -5.77 2.95
CA GLY A 49 13.99 -5.42 4.36
C GLY A 49 13.51 -3.99 4.61
N ASP A 50 13.39 -3.15 3.58
CA ASP A 50 12.80 -1.82 3.73
C ASP A 50 11.33 -1.90 4.12
N ILE A 51 10.92 -1.02 5.04
CA ILE A 51 9.53 -0.85 5.43
C ILE A 51 8.90 0.17 4.48
N VAL A 52 7.86 -0.26 3.77
CA VAL A 52 7.17 0.57 2.78
C VAL A 52 5.67 0.66 3.05
N ILE A 53 5.08 1.78 2.67
CA ILE A 53 3.63 1.97 2.58
C ILE A 53 3.25 1.98 1.11
N ILE A 54 2.25 1.18 0.73
CA ILE A 54 1.74 1.09 -0.64
C ILE A 54 0.30 1.61 -0.64
N ALA A 55 0.01 2.59 -1.49
CA ALA A 55 -1.31 3.23 -1.60
C ALA A 55 -1.79 3.28 -3.04
N SER A 56 -3.10 3.21 -3.24
CA SER A 56 -3.75 3.60 -4.50
C SER A 56 -4.82 4.63 -4.22
N PHE A 57 -5.17 5.38 -5.26
CA PHE A 57 -6.14 6.47 -5.19
C PHE A 57 -7.20 6.28 -6.26
N VAL A 58 -8.42 6.68 -5.92
CA VAL A 58 -9.56 6.68 -6.84
C VAL A 58 -10.20 8.05 -6.84
N THR A 59 -10.81 8.41 -7.97
CA THR A 59 -11.63 9.61 -8.08
C THR A 59 -13.10 9.24 -7.90
N MET A 60 -13.85 10.13 -7.27
CA MET A 60 -15.28 10.01 -7.04
C MET A 60 -15.88 11.41 -6.87
N SER A 61 -17.21 11.51 -6.82
CA SER A 61 -17.88 12.78 -6.54
C SER A 61 -17.64 13.27 -5.11
N ASP A 62 -17.83 14.56 -4.83
CA ASP A 62 -17.71 15.12 -3.47
C ASP A 62 -18.68 14.45 -2.48
N GLU A 63 -19.90 14.13 -2.92
CA GLU A 63 -20.91 13.44 -2.11
C GLU A 63 -20.42 12.05 -1.68
N GLU A 64 -19.89 11.26 -2.62
CA GLU A 64 -19.30 9.95 -2.33
C GLU A 64 -18.06 10.09 -1.44
N ALA A 65 -17.19 11.06 -1.71
CA ALA A 65 -15.94 11.27 -0.97
C ALA A 65 -16.17 11.54 0.52
N ARG A 66 -17.22 12.28 0.88
CA ARG A 66 -17.57 12.60 2.29
C ARG A 66 -17.90 11.39 3.15
N THR A 67 -18.36 10.31 2.53
CA THR A 67 -18.74 9.07 3.23
C THR A 67 -17.83 7.90 2.89
N TRP A 68 -16.84 8.12 2.02
CA TRP A 68 -15.88 7.11 1.60
C TRP A 68 -15.06 6.57 2.76
N ARG A 69 -14.79 5.28 2.72
CA ARG A 69 -13.99 4.56 3.71
C ARG A 69 -12.86 3.81 3.01
N PRO A 70 -11.58 4.18 3.25
CA PRO A 70 -10.46 3.49 2.63
C PRO A 70 -10.35 2.07 3.16
N LYS A 71 -9.77 1.17 2.36
CA LYS A 71 -9.41 -0.19 2.81
C LYS A 71 -7.97 -0.18 3.28
N VAL A 72 -7.77 -0.33 4.58
CA VAL A 72 -6.44 -0.30 5.21
C VAL A 72 -6.09 -1.69 5.72
N ALA A 73 -4.88 -2.16 5.43
CA ALA A 73 -4.34 -3.42 5.94
C ALA A 73 -3.03 -3.15 6.69
N TYR A 74 -2.92 -3.69 7.90
CA TYR A 74 -1.75 -3.55 8.77
C TYR A 74 -0.97 -4.85 8.80
N PHE A 75 0.36 -4.72 8.70
CA PHE A 75 1.30 -5.82 8.66
C PHE A 75 2.35 -5.68 9.75
N GLU A 76 2.82 -6.81 10.28
CA GLU A 76 3.92 -6.90 11.24
C GLU A 76 4.84 -8.06 10.90
N GLY A 77 6.10 -7.99 11.36
CA GLY A 77 7.08 -9.04 11.15
C GLY A 77 7.31 -9.34 9.67
N ASP A 78 7.31 -10.63 9.32
CA ASP A 78 7.50 -11.11 7.95
C ASP A 78 6.18 -11.06 7.15
N ASN A 79 5.73 -9.82 6.88
CA ASN A 79 4.53 -9.50 6.12
C ASN A 79 3.27 -10.25 6.63
N GLU A 80 3.18 -10.47 7.94
CA GLU A 80 2.01 -11.10 8.55
C GLU A 80 0.91 -10.05 8.71
N MET A 81 -0.23 -10.26 8.04
CA MET A 81 -1.36 -9.36 8.14
C MET A 81 -2.04 -9.50 9.51
N LYS A 82 -2.03 -8.42 10.30
CA LYS A 82 -2.63 -8.42 11.65
C LYS A 82 -4.07 -7.94 11.67
N ARG A 83 -4.38 -6.92 10.87
CA ARG A 83 -5.69 -6.27 10.92
C ARG A 83 -6.04 -5.62 9.59
N THR A 84 -7.34 -5.60 9.30
CA THR A 84 -7.92 -4.70 8.30
C THR A 84 -8.82 -3.66 8.96
N ALA A 85 -8.90 -2.46 8.38
CA ALA A 85 -9.73 -1.37 8.87
C ALA A 85 -10.36 -0.60 7.71
N LYS A 86 -11.44 0.12 8.03
CA LYS A 86 -12.18 1.00 7.12
C LYS A 86 -12.06 2.49 7.48
N ALA A 87 -11.18 2.82 8.42
CA ALA A 87 -10.93 4.18 8.89
C ALA A 87 -9.58 4.21 9.62
N ILE A 88 -8.92 5.36 9.57
CA ILE A 88 -7.72 5.65 10.36
C ILE A 88 -8.19 6.48 11.58
N PRO A 89 -7.77 6.13 12.82
CA PRO A 89 -8.12 6.92 14.00
C PRO A 89 -7.66 8.37 13.89
N VAL A 90 -8.43 9.30 14.46
CA VAL A 90 -8.01 10.69 14.59
C VAL A 90 -6.82 10.74 15.54
N GLN A 91 -5.73 11.36 15.10
CA GLN A 91 -4.58 11.63 15.96
C GLN A 91 -4.95 12.73 16.96
N VAL A 92 -4.86 12.42 18.25
CA VAL A 92 -5.08 13.38 19.35
C VAL A 92 -3.79 14.11 19.69
N ALA A 93 -3.91 15.31 20.29
CA ALA A 93 -2.79 16.13 20.75
C ALA A 93 -2.13 15.57 22.02
#